data_AF-A0A2J6J1E8-F1
#
_entry.id   AF-A0A2J6J1E8-F1
#
_cell.length_a   1.000
_cell.length_b   1.000
_cell.length_c   1.000
_cell.angle_alpha   90.00
_cell.angle_beta   90.00
_cell.angle_gamma   90.00
#
_symmetry.space_group_name_H-M   'P 1'
#
loop_
_entity.id
_entity.type
_entity.pdbx_description
1 polymer ?
#
loop_
_entity_poly.entity_id
_entity_poly.type
_entity_poly.pdbx_seq_one_letter_code
_entity_poly.pdbx_strand_id
1 'polypeptide(L)'
;MLIDLIRRYLIFSIFLTCCGCSLPFVEKGPVEPITISGVLNGRTVLSGSVEMTGDLLIPAGSELIIRAGTTITVVPSESTKIDPEYLSSQTELLVRGRLLVEGEPDNMVNFVPRIGEPTDEPLWAGIILDGADNSEVRHASLWKPDTGLLIIDTSPRVIGNWINRARYGIVVQGGAAKILDNVIADGEGGVFCWDGTTAYLKGNRIVDNEEEGIVVSRDSRPYLDRNRVSGNSIGLIVPADLPYDPTRIAGNGQDIRLLVEKAKP
;
A
#
# COMPACT_ATOMS: atom_id res chain seq x y z
N MET A 1 48.47 41.34 68.96
CA MET A 1 49.89 41.13 69.31
C MET A 1 50.48 40.24 68.21
N LEU A 2 51.35 40.83 67.35
CA LEU A 2 52.27 40.23 66.34
C LEU A 2 51.70 39.15 65.37
N ILE A 3 51.56 39.36 64.05
CA ILE A 3 52.56 39.57 62.95
C ILE A 3 53.52 38.38 62.74
N ASP A 4 53.66 37.99 61.45
CA ASP A 4 54.71 37.19 60.76
C ASP A 4 54.54 35.65 60.64
N LEU A 5 54.89 34.92 59.56
CA LEU A 5 55.37 35.20 58.19
C LEU A 5 55.63 33.82 57.47
N ILE A 6 55.18 33.65 56.21
CA ILE A 6 55.87 32.99 55.06
C ILE A 6 56.08 31.44 54.90
N ARG A 7 55.52 30.93 53.77
CA ARG A 7 56.08 30.11 52.64
C ARG A 7 55.74 28.61 52.41
N ARG A 8 55.29 28.39 51.14
CA ARG A 8 55.53 27.29 50.15
C ARG A 8 54.83 25.93 50.43
N TYR A 9 54.16 25.25 49.49
CA TYR A 9 54.34 25.00 48.04
C TYR A 9 52.96 24.87 47.34
N LEU A 10 52.63 25.58 46.26
CA LEU A 10 52.82 25.27 44.83
C LEU A 10 52.29 23.90 44.34
N ILE A 11 51.02 23.85 43.86
CA ILE A 11 50.61 23.01 42.72
C ILE A 11 49.69 23.86 41.83
N PHE A 12 50.13 24.03 40.59
CA PHE A 12 49.46 24.68 39.48
C PHE A 12 48.37 23.74 38.94
N SER A 13 47.10 24.15 39.01
CA SER A 13 46.03 23.52 38.24
C SER A 13 45.45 24.55 37.27
N ILE A 14 45.83 24.40 36.01
CA ILE A 14 45.29 25.15 34.87
C ILE A 14 43.88 24.59 34.60
N PHE A 15 42.83 25.33 34.99
CA PHE A 15 41.48 25.09 34.49
C PHE A 15 41.28 25.89 33.22
N LEU A 16 41.37 25.20 32.08
CA LEU A 16 41.00 25.72 30.77
C LEU A 16 39.47 25.66 30.65
N THR A 17 38.77 26.75 30.95
CA THR A 17 37.33 26.87 30.70
C THR A 17 37.10 27.17 29.23
N CYS A 18 36.89 26.12 28.42
CA CYS A 18 36.32 26.25 27.09
C CYS A 18 34.87 26.76 27.22
N CYS A 19 34.67 28.04 26.93
CA CYS A 19 33.36 28.65 26.76
C CYS A 19 32.75 28.12 25.45
N GLY A 20 32.19 26.91 25.49
CA GLY A 20 31.38 26.36 24.41
C GLY A 20 30.01 27.02 24.44
N CYS A 21 29.71 27.89 23.48
CA CYS A 21 28.34 28.28 23.18
C CYS A 21 27.58 27.04 22.68
N SER A 22 26.97 26.29 23.60
CA SER A 22 25.98 25.28 23.26
C SER A 22 24.72 26.01 22.79
N LEU A 23 24.48 26.03 21.48
CA LEU A 23 23.15 26.33 20.96
C LEU A 23 22.18 25.33 21.61
N PRO A 24 21.03 25.78 22.16
CA PRO A 24 20.06 24.86 22.69
C PRO A 24 19.62 23.93 21.55
N PHE A 25 19.85 22.64 21.72
CA PHE A 25 19.22 21.61 20.91
C PHE A 25 17.72 21.76 21.16
N VAL A 26 17.02 22.37 20.19
CA VAL A 26 15.57 22.38 20.17
C VAL A 26 15.16 20.98 19.74
N GLU A 27 14.84 20.10 20.71
CA GLU A 27 14.01 18.95 20.41
C GLU A 27 12.76 19.49 19.72
N LYS A 28 12.63 19.23 18.41
CA LYS A 28 11.33 19.35 17.77
C LYS A 28 10.44 18.39 18.54
N GLY A 29 9.53 18.94 19.35
CA GLY A 29 8.45 18.17 19.95
C GLY A 29 7.73 17.36 18.87
N PRO A 30 6.98 16.30 19.27
CA PRO A 30 6.30 15.45 18.30
C PRO A 30 5.48 16.33 17.35
N VAL A 31 5.81 16.27 16.05
CA VAL A 31 5.04 16.96 15.02
C VAL A 31 3.71 16.22 14.96
N GLU A 32 2.63 16.92 15.31
CA GLU A 32 1.29 16.33 15.24
C GLU A 32 1.01 15.86 13.81
N PRO A 33 0.39 14.68 13.64
CA PRO A 33 0.10 14.15 12.33
C PRO A 33 -0.92 15.03 11.59
N ILE A 34 -0.78 15.09 10.27
CA ILE A 34 -1.76 15.74 9.41
C ILE A 34 -3.02 14.88 9.38
N THR A 35 -4.15 15.38 9.88
CA THR A 35 -5.42 14.67 9.80
C THR A 35 -6.16 14.97 8.50
N ILE A 36 -6.66 13.94 7.82
CA ILE A 36 -7.43 14.03 6.57
C ILE A 36 -8.69 13.15 6.61
N SER A 37 -9.76 13.65 6.01
CA SER A 37 -11.01 12.93 5.73
C SER A 37 -11.88 13.79 4.78
N GLY A 38 -12.92 13.20 4.21
CA GLY A 38 -13.85 13.88 3.31
C GLY A 38 -13.29 14.06 1.90
N VAL A 39 -13.51 15.22 1.30
CA VAL A 39 -13.16 15.47 -0.11
C VAL A 39 -11.94 16.38 -0.21
N LEU A 40 -10.88 15.93 -0.90
CA LEU A 40 -9.70 16.75 -1.19
C LEU A 40 -9.78 17.31 -2.61
N ASN A 41 -10.11 18.59 -2.73
CA ASN A 41 -10.18 19.29 -4.01
C ASN A 41 -8.86 19.92 -4.42
N GLY A 42 -8.61 19.98 -5.72
CA GLY A 42 -7.39 20.57 -6.27
C GLY A 42 -6.17 19.69 -6.02
N ARG A 43 -5.01 20.31 -5.83
CA ARG A 43 -3.73 19.60 -5.66
C ARG A 43 -3.35 19.54 -4.18
N THR A 44 -3.22 18.33 -3.65
CA THR A 44 -2.80 18.07 -2.27
C THR A 44 -1.51 17.26 -2.27
N VAL A 45 -0.55 17.66 -1.43
CA VAL A 45 0.72 16.94 -1.24
C VAL A 45 0.84 16.56 0.24
N LEU A 46 1.01 15.27 0.50
CA LEU A 46 1.20 14.73 1.84
C LEU A 46 2.64 14.21 2.02
N SER A 47 3.19 14.44 3.20
CA SER A 47 4.51 13.98 3.62
C SER A 47 4.58 13.80 5.13
N GLY A 48 5.31 12.80 5.61
CA GLY A 48 5.53 12.58 7.05
C GLY A 48 4.43 11.72 7.68
N SER A 49 3.91 12.12 8.85
CA SER A 49 2.85 11.38 9.54
C SER A 49 1.48 11.95 9.19
N VAL A 50 0.57 11.10 8.73
CA VAL A 50 -0.79 11.45 8.32
C VAL A 50 -1.78 10.51 9.00
N GLU A 51 -2.90 11.03 9.51
CA GLU A 51 -4.02 10.23 9.98
C GLU A 51 -5.23 10.40 9.06
N MET A 52 -5.69 9.29 8.46
CA MET A 52 -6.92 9.24 7.68
C MET A 52 -8.06 8.83 8.60
N THR A 53 -8.90 9.77 9.01
CA THR A 53 -9.90 9.57 10.10
C THR A 53 -11.29 9.20 9.60
N GLY A 54 -11.46 9.06 8.30
CA GLY A 54 -12.68 8.65 7.62
C GLY A 54 -12.45 8.60 6.12
N ASP A 55 -13.51 8.31 5.38
CA ASP A 55 -13.47 8.14 3.92
C ASP A 55 -12.84 9.36 3.25
N LEU A 56 -11.97 9.11 2.28
CA LEU A 56 -11.26 10.14 1.54
C LEU A 56 -11.57 10.04 0.05
N LEU A 57 -12.20 11.07 -0.49
CA LEU A 57 -12.48 11.19 -1.92
C LEU A 57 -11.53 12.20 -2.58
N ILE A 58 -10.86 11.75 -3.64
CA ILE A 58 -10.15 12.60 -4.60
C ILE A 58 -11.01 12.70 -5.86
N PRO A 59 -11.80 13.77 -6.06
CA PRO A 59 -12.71 13.88 -7.19
C PRO A 59 -11.97 14.12 -8.51
N ALA A 60 -12.64 13.91 -9.63
CA ALA A 60 -12.13 14.22 -10.96
C ALA A 60 -11.58 15.66 -11.03
N GLY A 61 -10.45 15.85 -11.71
CA GLY A 61 -9.73 17.13 -11.78
C GLY A 61 -8.92 17.50 -10.53
N SER A 62 -8.93 16.66 -9.48
CA SER A 62 -8.06 16.81 -8.29
C SER A 62 -6.90 15.82 -8.31
N GLU A 63 -5.84 16.13 -7.58
CA GLU A 63 -4.60 15.32 -7.51
C GLU A 63 -4.14 15.18 -6.06
N LEU A 64 -3.93 13.94 -5.63
CA LEU A 64 -3.26 13.61 -4.37
C LEU A 64 -1.87 13.06 -4.66
N ILE A 65 -0.85 13.67 -4.05
CA ILE A 65 0.54 13.20 -4.08
C ILE A 65 0.95 12.80 -2.66
N ILE A 66 1.46 11.59 -2.49
CA ILE A 66 1.99 11.11 -1.21
C ILE A 66 3.48 10.81 -1.39
N ARG A 67 4.33 11.57 -0.69
CA ARG A 67 5.78 11.49 -0.83
C ARG A 67 6.38 10.26 -0.14
N ALA A 68 7.52 9.79 -0.63
CA ALA A 68 8.31 8.73 -0.02
C ALA A 68 8.49 8.93 1.49
N GLY A 69 8.44 7.83 2.26
CA GLY A 69 8.56 7.84 3.71
C GLY A 69 7.33 8.35 4.48
N THR A 70 6.23 8.66 3.79
CA THR A 70 4.97 9.01 4.46
C THR A 70 4.36 7.77 5.09
N THR A 71 3.89 7.90 6.32
CA THR A 71 3.03 6.91 6.98
C THR A 71 1.63 7.48 7.10
N ILE A 72 0.67 6.79 6.49
CA ILE A 72 -0.76 7.06 6.59
C ILE A 72 -1.33 6.05 7.57
N THR A 73 -1.69 6.53 8.75
CA THR A 73 -2.44 5.77 9.74
C THR A 73 -3.92 5.85 9.41
N VAL A 74 -4.52 4.74 8.99
CA VAL A 74 -5.95 4.66 8.66
C VAL A 74 -6.73 4.36 9.93
N VAL A 75 -7.59 5.27 10.38
CA VAL A 75 -8.44 5.02 11.54
C VAL A 75 -9.67 4.25 11.06
N PRO A 76 -9.89 2.99 11.51
CA PRO A 76 -11.06 2.24 11.13
C PRO A 76 -12.34 2.97 11.56
N SER A 77 -13.27 3.14 10.64
CA SER A 77 -14.61 3.65 10.89
C SER A 77 -15.61 2.76 10.16
N GLU A 78 -16.71 2.43 10.83
CA GLU A 78 -17.91 1.94 10.17
C GLU A 78 -18.73 3.16 9.70
N SER A 79 -18.53 3.57 8.45
CA SER A 79 -19.31 4.67 7.86
C SER A 79 -20.71 4.15 7.48
N THR A 80 -21.75 4.90 7.82
CA THR A 80 -23.15 4.50 7.60
C THR A 80 -23.52 4.57 6.12
N LYS A 81 -23.66 3.40 5.48
CA LYS A 81 -24.37 3.07 4.23
C LYS A 81 -24.99 4.24 3.45
N ILE A 82 -24.44 4.54 2.27
CA ILE A 82 -25.23 4.96 1.10
C ILE A 82 -24.62 4.33 -0.18
N ASP A 83 -25.23 3.24 -0.67
CA ASP A 83 -25.07 2.60 -2.01
C ASP A 83 -23.80 1.76 -2.32
N PRO A 84 -23.83 0.82 -3.29
CA PRO A 84 -24.44 -0.53 -3.27
C PRO A 84 -23.62 -1.58 -2.48
N GLU A 85 -24.16 -2.79 -2.33
CA GLU A 85 -23.72 -3.92 -1.49
C GLU A 85 -22.28 -4.45 -1.71
N TYR A 86 -21.54 -3.89 -2.68
CA TYR A 86 -20.16 -4.27 -3.03
C TYR A 86 -19.09 -3.29 -2.54
N LEU A 87 -19.48 -2.18 -1.90
CA LEU A 87 -18.55 -1.26 -1.27
C LEU A 87 -18.38 -1.60 0.22
N SER A 88 -17.13 -1.74 0.65
CA SER A 88 -16.78 -2.01 2.05
C SER A 88 -17.29 -0.87 2.93
N SER A 89 -17.86 -1.17 4.11
CA SER A 89 -18.31 -0.14 5.06
C SER A 89 -17.16 0.53 5.83
N GLN A 90 -15.93 0.19 5.46
CA GLN A 90 -14.70 0.59 6.12
C GLN A 90 -14.12 1.84 5.48
N THR A 91 -13.26 2.52 6.23
CA THR A 91 -12.56 3.72 5.75
C THR A 91 -11.82 3.45 4.43
N GLU A 92 -12.18 4.21 3.40
CA GLU A 92 -11.70 4.03 2.03
C GLU A 92 -10.94 5.26 1.49
N LEU A 93 -9.98 5.02 0.60
CA LEU A 93 -9.40 6.04 -0.27
C LEU A 93 -9.97 5.86 -1.68
N LEU A 94 -11.01 6.62 -2.02
CA LEU A 94 -11.62 6.64 -3.34
C LEU A 94 -11.01 7.74 -4.22
N VAL A 95 -10.53 7.36 -5.40
CA VAL A 95 -9.87 8.25 -6.34
C VAL A 95 -10.59 8.19 -7.68
N ARG A 96 -11.19 9.32 -8.06
CA ARG A 96 -11.70 9.62 -9.41
C ARG A 96 -10.85 10.65 -10.14
N GLY A 97 -10.04 11.41 -9.41
CA GLY A 97 -8.99 12.27 -9.96
C GLY A 97 -7.70 11.49 -10.18
N ARG A 98 -6.58 12.03 -9.70
CA ARG A 98 -5.26 11.42 -9.84
C ARG A 98 -4.63 11.12 -8.49
N LEU A 99 -4.03 9.93 -8.37
CA LEU A 99 -3.23 9.53 -7.22
C LEU A 99 -1.78 9.27 -7.65
N LEU A 100 -0.83 9.89 -6.97
CA LEU A 100 0.59 9.62 -7.09
C LEU A 100 1.16 9.22 -5.72
N VAL A 101 1.34 7.92 -5.50
CA VAL A 101 2.10 7.42 -4.35
C VAL A 101 3.55 7.23 -4.79
N GLU A 102 4.43 8.07 -4.27
CA GLU A 102 5.81 8.24 -4.75
C GLU A 102 6.84 7.56 -3.84
N GLY A 103 6.52 6.38 -3.30
CA GLY A 103 7.44 5.61 -2.47
C GLY A 103 8.70 5.21 -3.22
N GLU A 104 9.79 4.96 -2.50
CA GLU A 104 11.05 4.43 -3.05
C GLU A 104 11.36 3.05 -2.43
N PRO A 105 12.19 2.20 -3.07
CA PRO A 105 12.50 0.86 -2.54
C PRO A 105 12.97 0.85 -1.08
N ASP A 106 13.77 1.85 -0.69
CA ASP A 106 14.33 1.99 0.66
C ASP A 106 13.56 3.02 1.52
N ASN A 107 12.50 3.61 0.97
CA ASN A 107 11.72 4.67 1.64
C ASN A 107 10.25 4.62 1.18
N MET A 108 9.59 3.51 1.51
CA MET A 108 8.22 3.22 1.09
C MET A 108 7.21 4.22 1.67
N VAL A 109 6.07 4.34 1.01
CA VAL A 109 4.86 4.93 1.63
C VAL A 109 4.11 3.83 2.35
N ASN A 110 3.78 4.03 3.63
CA ASN A 110 3.15 2.99 4.45
C ASN A 110 1.70 3.36 4.75
N PHE A 111 0.77 2.49 4.37
CA PHE A 111 -0.63 2.53 4.78
C PHE A 111 -0.83 1.48 5.86
N VAL A 112 -1.08 1.94 7.08
CA VAL A 112 -1.23 1.08 8.25
C VAL A 112 -2.54 1.42 8.97
N PRO A 113 -3.47 0.49 9.15
CA PRO A 113 -4.60 0.72 10.04
C PRO A 113 -4.13 1.01 11.46
N ARG A 114 -4.83 1.91 12.15
CA ARG A 114 -4.66 2.11 13.58
C ARG A 114 -4.97 0.79 14.27
N ILE A 115 -3.98 0.25 14.96
CA ILE A 115 -4.09 -1.02 15.66
C ILE A 115 -5.20 -0.90 16.71
N GLY A 116 -6.22 -1.75 16.56
CA GLY A 116 -7.25 -2.00 17.56
C GLY A 116 -7.06 -3.36 18.20
N GLU A 117 -8.16 -3.96 18.67
CA GLU A 117 -8.16 -5.35 19.11
C GLU A 117 -7.72 -6.31 17.99
N PRO A 118 -6.99 -7.39 18.30
CA PRO A 118 -6.63 -8.40 17.30
C PRO A 118 -7.87 -8.95 16.60
N THR A 119 -7.87 -8.90 15.27
CA THR A 119 -8.93 -9.44 14.41
C THR A 119 -8.33 -9.99 13.13
N ASP A 120 -8.98 -11.01 12.58
CA ASP A 120 -8.67 -11.58 11.26
C ASP A 120 -9.41 -10.84 10.14
N GLU A 121 -10.40 -10.03 10.49
CA GLU A 121 -11.11 -9.18 9.52
C GLU A 121 -10.20 -8.06 8.97
N PRO A 122 -10.44 -7.62 7.72
CA PRO A 122 -9.86 -6.40 7.19
C PRO A 122 -10.10 -5.20 8.10
N LEU A 123 -9.18 -4.24 8.11
CA LEU A 123 -9.25 -3.07 9.00
C LEU A 123 -9.62 -1.76 8.28
N TRP A 124 -9.56 -1.77 6.95
CA TRP A 124 -9.88 -0.64 6.08
C TRP A 124 -10.14 -1.14 4.66
N ALA A 125 -10.90 -0.41 3.86
CA ALA A 125 -11.33 -0.90 2.54
C ALA A 125 -10.15 -1.06 1.56
N GLY A 126 -9.16 -0.17 1.65
CA GLY A 126 -8.03 -0.09 0.73
C GLY A 126 -8.04 1.16 -0.15
N ILE A 127 -7.43 1.06 -1.33
CA ILE A 127 -7.38 2.15 -2.32
C ILE A 127 -8.25 1.77 -3.53
N ILE A 128 -9.24 2.60 -3.84
CA ILE A 128 -10.15 2.43 -4.97
C ILE A 128 -9.80 3.47 -6.04
N LEU A 129 -9.42 3.01 -7.22
CA LEU A 129 -9.18 3.83 -8.40
C LEU A 129 -10.35 3.62 -9.37
N ASP A 130 -11.31 4.53 -9.35
CA ASP A 130 -12.57 4.46 -10.12
C ASP A 130 -12.52 5.50 -11.24
N GLY A 131 -12.23 5.07 -12.47
CA GLY A 131 -12.05 5.97 -13.61
C GLY A 131 -10.92 6.99 -13.42
N ALA A 132 -9.97 6.71 -12.53
CA ALA A 132 -8.91 7.63 -12.13
C ALA A 132 -7.96 8.00 -13.28
N ASP A 133 -7.46 9.23 -13.30
CA ASP A 133 -6.61 9.77 -14.36
C ASP A 133 -5.11 9.55 -14.09
N ASN A 134 -4.41 8.81 -14.96
CA ASN A 134 -2.94 8.71 -14.97
C ASN A 134 -2.29 8.51 -13.57
N SER A 135 -2.93 7.67 -12.76
CA SER A 135 -2.49 7.36 -11.40
C SER A 135 -1.30 6.40 -11.39
N GLU A 136 -0.43 6.56 -10.40
CA GLU A 136 0.70 5.68 -10.14
C GLU A 136 0.79 5.41 -8.63
N VAL A 137 0.88 4.14 -8.27
CA VAL A 137 1.15 3.68 -6.91
C VAL A 137 2.44 2.89 -6.95
N ARG A 138 3.54 3.49 -6.46
CA ARG A 138 4.85 2.83 -6.43
C ARG A 138 5.43 2.73 -5.03
N HIS A 139 6.06 1.59 -4.76
CA HIS A 139 6.76 1.26 -3.52
C HIS A 139 5.96 1.67 -2.27
N ALA A 140 4.68 1.29 -2.26
CA ALA A 140 3.79 1.44 -1.13
C ALA A 140 3.67 0.10 -0.37
N SER A 141 3.57 0.16 0.95
CA SER A 141 3.24 -0.97 1.81
C SER A 141 1.80 -0.79 2.28
N LEU A 142 0.92 -1.73 1.92
CA LEU A 142 -0.50 -1.72 2.32
C LEU A 142 -0.74 -2.92 3.24
N TRP A 143 -1.00 -2.64 4.51
CA TRP A 143 -1.19 -3.68 5.53
C TRP A 143 -2.65 -3.83 5.92
N LYS A 144 -3.16 -5.06 5.90
CA LYS A 144 -4.54 -5.42 6.28
C LYS A 144 -5.71 -4.63 5.61
N PRO A 145 -5.64 -4.30 4.31
CA PRO A 145 -6.82 -3.79 3.61
C PRO A 145 -7.82 -4.93 3.33
N ASP A 146 -9.07 -4.58 3.05
CA ASP A 146 -10.04 -5.51 2.46
C ASP A 146 -9.57 -5.83 1.04
N THR A 147 -9.51 -4.83 0.17
CA THR A 147 -8.86 -4.94 -1.14
C THR A 147 -7.67 -3.97 -1.21
N GLY A 148 -6.44 -4.46 -1.39
CA GLY A 148 -5.26 -3.58 -1.44
C GLY A 148 -5.40 -2.47 -2.49
N LEU A 149 -5.63 -2.85 -3.74
CA LEU A 149 -6.07 -1.92 -4.78
C LEU A 149 -7.26 -2.49 -5.56
N LEU A 150 -8.37 -1.74 -5.59
CA LEU A 150 -9.48 -1.97 -6.50
C LEU A 150 -9.38 -0.98 -7.66
N ILE A 151 -9.24 -1.49 -8.88
CA ILE A 151 -9.01 -0.70 -10.09
C ILE A 151 -10.18 -0.92 -11.05
N ILE A 152 -10.96 0.14 -11.28
CA ILE A 152 -12.19 0.10 -12.07
C ILE A 152 -12.07 1.05 -13.26
N ASP A 153 -12.16 0.52 -14.47
CA ASP A 153 -12.18 1.26 -15.73
C ASP A 153 -11.05 2.30 -15.89
N THR A 154 -9.88 1.99 -15.33
CA THR A 154 -8.67 2.81 -15.42
C THR A 154 -7.40 1.97 -15.64
N SER A 155 -6.31 2.62 -16.03
CA SER A 155 -5.05 1.98 -16.42
C SER A 155 -3.83 2.55 -15.65
N PRO A 156 -3.81 2.44 -14.32
CA PRO A 156 -2.74 2.97 -13.49
C PRO A 156 -1.45 2.14 -13.61
N ARG A 157 -0.37 2.70 -13.07
CA ARG A 157 0.89 1.98 -12.84
C ARG A 157 0.98 1.57 -11.37
N VAL A 158 1.08 0.29 -11.10
CA VAL A 158 1.17 -0.31 -9.75
C VAL A 158 2.49 -1.05 -9.66
N ILE A 159 3.51 -0.44 -9.04
CA ILE A 159 4.91 -0.85 -9.20
C ILE A 159 5.59 -1.09 -7.85
N GLY A 160 6.15 -2.29 -7.65
CA GLY A 160 7.05 -2.52 -6.52
C GLY A 160 6.40 -2.37 -5.15
N ASN A 161 5.08 -2.53 -5.06
CA ASN A 161 4.33 -2.42 -3.81
C ASN A 161 4.38 -3.74 -3.03
N TRP A 162 4.18 -3.64 -1.72
CA TRP A 162 3.97 -4.77 -0.85
C TRP A 162 2.56 -4.70 -0.26
N ILE A 163 1.71 -5.63 -0.66
CA ILE A 163 0.33 -5.74 -0.17
C ILE A 163 0.28 -6.99 0.69
N ASN A 164 0.01 -6.82 1.99
CA ASN A 164 0.14 -7.90 2.96
C ASN A 164 -1.11 -8.04 3.82
N ARG A 165 -1.55 -9.30 4.02
CA ARG A 165 -2.74 -9.64 4.80
C ARG A 165 -4.01 -8.96 4.31
N ALA A 166 -4.12 -8.79 3.00
CA ALA A 166 -5.34 -8.29 2.39
C ALA A 166 -6.37 -9.41 2.24
N ARG A 167 -7.68 -9.13 2.28
CA ARG A 167 -8.65 -10.13 1.79
C ARG A 167 -8.40 -10.35 0.30
N TYR A 168 -8.33 -9.30 -0.50
CA TYR A 168 -7.91 -9.37 -1.89
C TYR A 168 -6.72 -8.44 -2.13
N GLY A 169 -5.63 -8.93 -2.74
CA GLY A 169 -4.46 -8.13 -3.02
C GLY A 169 -4.74 -6.99 -4.02
N ILE A 170 -5.01 -7.35 -5.27
CA ILE A 170 -5.35 -6.41 -6.34
C ILE A 170 -6.52 -6.96 -7.14
N VAL A 171 -7.56 -6.14 -7.33
CA VAL A 171 -8.69 -6.45 -8.20
C VAL A 171 -8.71 -5.44 -9.35
N VAL A 172 -8.80 -5.93 -10.57
CA VAL A 172 -8.89 -5.12 -11.79
C VAL A 172 -10.19 -5.46 -12.51
N GLN A 173 -11.05 -4.47 -12.69
CA GLN A 173 -12.28 -4.53 -13.46
C GLN A 173 -12.16 -3.57 -14.64
N GLY A 174 -12.02 -4.14 -15.84
CA GLY A 174 -11.76 -3.34 -17.05
C GLY A 174 -10.34 -2.75 -17.14
N GLY A 175 -10.15 -1.80 -18.05
CA GLY A 175 -8.88 -1.10 -18.24
C GLY A 175 -7.67 -1.96 -18.64
N ALA A 176 -6.48 -1.38 -18.50
CA ALA A 176 -5.19 -1.96 -18.90
C ALA A 176 -4.08 -1.61 -17.89
N ALA A 177 -4.36 -1.82 -16.60
CA ALA A 177 -3.43 -1.53 -15.52
C ALA A 177 -2.07 -2.22 -15.71
N LYS A 178 -0.98 -1.54 -15.36
CA LYS A 178 0.37 -2.13 -15.35
C LYS A 178 0.73 -2.51 -13.92
N ILE A 179 0.72 -3.80 -13.63
CA ILE A 179 0.99 -4.37 -12.30
C ILE A 179 2.36 -5.03 -12.36
N LEU A 180 3.37 -4.34 -11.85
CA LEU A 180 4.78 -4.65 -12.06
C LEU A 180 5.51 -4.87 -10.73
N ASP A 181 6.20 -6.00 -10.60
CA ASP A 181 7.16 -6.27 -9.53
C ASP A 181 6.59 -6.11 -8.10
N ASN A 182 5.28 -6.30 -7.93
CA ASN A 182 4.63 -6.22 -6.62
C ASN A 182 4.78 -7.54 -5.85
N VAL A 183 4.70 -7.46 -4.52
CA VAL A 183 4.57 -8.60 -3.62
C VAL A 183 3.18 -8.57 -3.01
N ILE A 184 2.40 -9.63 -3.25
CA ILE A 184 1.06 -9.84 -2.66
C ILE A 184 1.15 -11.11 -1.82
N ALA A 185 0.95 -10.98 -0.51
CA ALA A 185 1.23 -12.09 0.41
C ALA A 185 0.34 -12.15 1.66
N ASP A 186 0.21 -13.37 2.20
CA ASP A 186 -0.44 -13.68 3.48
C ASP A 186 -1.91 -13.21 3.58
N GLY A 187 -2.57 -13.03 2.43
CA GLY A 187 -3.97 -12.63 2.33
C GLY A 187 -4.92 -13.80 2.01
N GLU A 188 -6.19 -13.52 1.72
CA GLU A 188 -7.13 -14.54 1.27
C GLU A 188 -6.93 -14.83 -0.24
N GLY A 189 -6.97 -13.81 -1.10
CA GLY A 189 -6.73 -13.92 -2.53
C GLY A 189 -5.69 -12.91 -3.06
N GLY A 190 -4.98 -13.30 -4.12
CA GLY A 190 -3.90 -12.52 -4.72
C GLY A 190 -4.39 -11.44 -5.70
N VAL A 191 -4.47 -11.78 -6.99
CA VAL A 191 -4.82 -10.84 -8.08
C VAL A 191 -5.99 -11.34 -8.90
N PHE A 192 -7.02 -10.51 -9.07
CA PHE A 192 -8.23 -10.82 -9.84
C PHE A 192 -8.33 -9.90 -11.04
N CYS A 193 -8.49 -10.48 -12.23
CA CYS A 193 -8.66 -9.79 -13.50
C CYS A 193 -10.05 -10.09 -14.05
N TRP A 194 -10.94 -9.10 -14.00
CA TRP A 194 -12.35 -9.18 -14.34
C TRP A 194 -12.76 -8.13 -15.37
N ASP A 195 -14.00 -8.27 -15.86
CA ASP A 195 -14.71 -7.30 -16.71
C ASP A 195 -13.90 -6.85 -17.94
N GLY A 196 -13.42 -7.83 -18.71
CA GLY A 196 -12.73 -7.58 -19.98
C GLY A 196 -11.37 -6.90 -19.87
N THR A 197 -10.72 -6.91 -18.71
CA THR A 197 -9.42 -6.24 -18.53
C THR A 197 -8.32 -6.80 -19.44
N THR A 198 -7.41 -5.92 -19.88
CA THR A 198 -6.19 -6.24 -20.63
C THR A 198 -4.92 -5.91 -19.84
N ALA A 199 -5.01 -5.97 -18.51
CA ALA A 199 -3.93 -5.66 -17.60
C ALA A 199 -2.60 -6.37 -17.94
N TYR A 200 -1.50 -5.72 -17.62
CA TYR A 200 -0.16 -6.24 -17.82
C TYR A 200 0.46 -6.59 -16.48
N LEU A 201 0.53 -7.90 -16.17
CA LEU A 201 1.08 -8.41 -14.93
C LEU A 201 2.46 -8.96 -15.20
N LYS A 202 3.49 -8.30 -14.65
CA LYS A 202 4.87 -8.73 -14.85
C LYS A 202 5.71 -8.73 -13.58
N GLY A 203 6.46 -9.80 -13.38
CA GLY A 203 7.47 -9.88 -12.30
C GLY A 203 6.89 -9.89 -10.89
N ASN A 204 5.56 -10.01 -10.74
CA ASN A 204 4.93 -10.02 -9.42
C ASN A 204 5.21 -11.33 -8.68
N ARG A 205 5.23 -11.25 -7.36
CA ARG A 205 5.30 -12.40 -6.44
C ARG A 205 3.99 -12.48 -5.70
N ILE A 206 3.21 -13.52 -5.97
CA ILE A 206 1.93 -13.78 -5.31
C ILE A 206 2.08 -15.04 -4.48
N VAL A 207 2.22 -14.88 -3.17
CA VAL A 207 2.70 -15.96 -2.31
C VAL A 207 1.86 -16.14 -1.06
N ASP A 208 1.65 -17.39 -0.66
CA ASP A 208 1.10 -17.73 0.65
C ASP A 208 -0.26 -17.07 0.96
N ASN A 209 -1.11 -16.89 -0.06
CA ASN A 209 -2.51 -16.50 0.15
C ASN A 209 -3.38 -17.75 0.37
N GLU A 210 -4.44 -17.63 1.15
CA GLU A 210 -5.25 -18.78 1.59
C GLU A 210 -5.98 -19.47 0.43
N GLU A 211 -6.39 -18.72 -0.60
CA GLU A 211 -7.20 -19.18 -1.72
C GLU A 211 -6.44 -19.10 -3.06
N GLU A 212 -6.88 -18.24 -4.00
CA GLU A 212 -6.27 -18.13 -5.33
C GLU A 212 -5.13 -17.11 -5.40
N GLY A 213 -4.06 -17.48 -6.11
CA GLY A 213 -2.99 -16.56 -6.46
C GLY A 213 -3.40 -15.57 -7.55
N ILE A 214 -3.71 -16.05 -8.75
CA ILE A 214 -4.18 -15.20 -9.86
C ILE A 214 -5.44 -15.81 -10.47
N VAL A 215 -6.49 -15.01 -10.62
CA VAL A 215 -7.74 -15.40 -11.29
C VAL A 215 -8.02 -14.47 -12.45
N VAL A 216 -8.30 -15.06 -13.61
CA VAL A 216 -8.67 -14.32 -14.83
C VAL A 216 -10.05 -14.77 -15.28
N SER A 217 -11.00 -13.83 -15.40
CA SER A 217 -12.34 -14.11 -15.93
C SER A 217 -12.28 -14.52 -17.41
N ARG A 218 -13.37 -15.14 -17.88
CA ARG A 218 -13.44 -15.68 -19.26
C ARG A 218 -13.30 -14.62 -20.35
N ASP A 219 -13.71 -13.40 -20.08
CA ASP A 219 -13.71 -12.25 -20.97
C ASP A 219 -12.43 -11.40 -20.84
N SER A 220 -11.64 -11.58 -19.79
CA SER A 220 -10.39 -10.85 -19.58
C SER A 220 -9.22 -11.48 -20.36
N ARG A 221 -8.28 -10.64 -20.80
CA ARG A 221 -7.08 -11.05 -21.55
C ARG A 221 -5.82 -10.31 -21.05
N PRO A 222 -5.43 -10.49 -19.77
CA PRO A 222 -4.22 -9.90 -19.26
C PRO A 222 -2.97 -10.56 -19.87
N TYR A 223 -1.88 -9.81 -19.97
CA TYR A 223 -0.58 -10.35 -20.31
C TYR A 223 0.14 -10.79 -19.03
N LEU A 224 0.49 -12.08 -18.93
CA LEU A 224 1.14 -12.67 -17.77
C LEU A 224 2.60 -13.04 -18.09
N ASP A 225 3.56 -12.30 -17.53
CA ASP A 225 4.99 -12.53 -17.79
C ASP A 225 5.83 -12.57 -16.51
N ARG A 226 6.58 -13.65 -16.32
CA ARG A 226 7.52 -13.82 -15.19
C ARG A 226 6.92 -13.63 -13.79
N ASN A 227 5.61 -13.75 -13.62
CA ASN A 227 4.98 -13.78 -12.30
C ASN A 227 5.34 -15.09 -11.60
N ARG A 228 5.67 -15.02 -10.31
CA ARG A 228 5.94 -16.18 -9.47
C ARG A 228 4.77 -16.37 -8.51
N VAL A 229 4.14 -17.54 -8.58
CA VAL A 229 2.93 -17.85 -7.80
C VAL A 229 3.13 -19.18 -7.09
N SER A 230 3.12 -19.15 -5.75
CA SER A 230 3.45 -20.31 -4.91
C SER A 230 2.78 -20.22 -3.54
N GLY A 231 2.51 -21.33 -2.87
CA GLY A 231 1.98 -21.34 -1.51
C GLY A 231 0.49 -20.99 -1.40
N ASN A 232 -0.22 -20.82 -2.51
CA ASN A 232 -1.66 -20.58 -2.52
C ASN A 232 -2.43 -21.91 -2.59
N SER A 233 -3.72 -21.92 -2.26
CA SER A 233 -4.57 -23.11 -2.50
C SER A 233 -4.65 -23.42 -3.99
N ILE A 234 -4.85 -22.41 -4.85
CA ILE A 234 -4.76 -22.52 -6.30
C ILE A 234 -3.84 -21.42 -6.85
N GLY A 235 -2.82 -21.78 -7.63
CA GLY A 235 -1.86 -20.82 -8.16
C GLY A 235 -2.49 -19.90 -9.21
N LEU A 236 -2.96 -20.48 -10.32
CA LEU A 236 -3.47 -19.74 -11.47
C LEU A 236 -4.78 -20.32 -11.99
N ILE A 237 -5.82 -19.49 -12.06
CA ILE A 237 -7.09 -19.79 -12.72
C ILE A 237 -7.22 -18.93 -13.99
N VAL A 238 -7.24 -19.56 -15.16
CA VAL A 238 -7.24 -18.84 -16.46
C VAL A 238 -8.11 -19.51 -17.51
N PRO A 239 -8.60 -18.74 -18.52
CA PRO A 239 -9.11 -19.30 -19.77
C PRO A 239 -8.07 -20.23 -20.42
N ALA A 240 -8.54 -21.32 -21.03
CA ALA A 240 -7.66 -22.33 -21.62
C ALA A 240 -6.78 -21.80 -22.78
N ASP A 241 -7.22 -20.73 -23.44
CA ASP A 241 -6.55 -20.06 -24.55
C ASP A 241 -5.61 -18.91 -24.12
N LEU A 242 -5.58 -18.55 -22.82
CA LEU A 242 -4.74 -17.47 -22.32
C LEU A 242 -3.27 -17.93 -22.22
N PRO A 243 -2.31 -17.22 -22.85
CA PRO A 243 -0.89 -17.55 -22.70
C PRO A 243 -0.35 -17.20 -21.31
N TYR A 244 0.46 -18.08 -20.74
CA TYR A 244 1.21 -17.86 -19.50
C TYR A 244 2.46 -18.74 -19.45
N ASP A 245 3.42 -18.40 -18.57
CA ASP A 245 4.59 -19.24 -18.26
C ASP A 245 4.25 -20.17 -17.07
N PRO A 246 4.04 -21.48 -17.29
CA PRO A 246 3.68 -22.41 -16.22
C PRO A 246 4.84 -22.68 -15.26
N THR A 247 6.10 -22.43 -15.66
CA THR A 247 7.29 -22.85 -14.88
C THR A 247 7.46 -22.08 -13.57
N ARG A 248 6.74 -20.97 -13.43
CA ARG A 248 6.78 -20.08 -12.26
C ARG A 248 5.50 -20.14 -11.42
N ILE A 249 4.56 -21.00 -11.80
CA ILE A 249 3.34 -21.29 -11.07
C ILE A 249 3.52 -22.69 -10.46
N ALA A 250 4.11 -22.74 -9.27
CA ALA A 250 4.57 -23.98 -8.67
C ALA A 250 4.51 -23.94 -7.15
N GLY A 251 4.23 -25.07 -6.52
CA GLY A 251 4.18 -25.19 -5.06
C GLY A 251 2.89 -24.62 -4.45
N ASN A 252 1.80 -24.61 -5.21
CA ASN A 252 0.44 -24.33 -4.73
C ASN A 252 -0.29 -25.67 -4.45
N GLY A 253 -1.42 -25.63 -3.75
CA GLY A 253 -2.27 -26.82 -3.57
C GLY A 253 -2.72 -27.41 -4.91
N GLN A 254 -3.07 -26.53 -5.85
CA GLN A 254 -3.23 -26.81 -7.27
C GLN A 254 -2.52 -25.70 -8.05
N ASP A 255 -1.47 -26.02 -8.81
CA ASP A 255 -0.73 -24.98 -9.53
C ASP A 255 -1.59 -24.25 -10.57
N ILE A 256 -2.35 -24.99 -11.40
CA ILE A 256 -3.12 -24.42 -12.50
C ILE A 256 -4.52 -25.04 -12.55
N ARG A 257 -5.53 -24.19 -12.77
CA ARG A 257 -6.91 -24.56 -13.08
C ARG A 257 -7.37 -23.84 -14.35
N LEU A 258 -7.76 -24.60 -15.37
CA LEU A 258 -8.28 -24.01 -16.60
C LEU A 258 -9.80 -23.82 -16.51
N LEU A 259 -10.28 -22.66 -16.94
CA LEU A 259 -11.70 -22.39 -17.15
C LEU A 259 -12.13 -23.03 -18.47
N VAL A 260 -12.69 -24.23 -18.40
CA VAL A 260 -13.33 -24.88 -19.55
C VAL A 260 -14.72 -24.29 -19.79
N GLU A 261 -15.11 -24.18 -21.06
CA GLU A 261 -16.50 -23.88 -21.44
C GLU A 261 -17.41 -24.98 -20.88
N LYS A 262 -18.56 -24.59 -20.29
CA LYS A 262 -19.66 -25.55 -20.21
C LYS A 262 -20.04 -25.86 -21.65
N ALA A 263 -19.98 -27.15 -22.05
CA ALA A 263 -20.59 -27.59 -23.28
C ALA A 263 -22.01 -27.00 -23.33
N LYS A 264 -22.33 -26.25 -24.40
CA LYS A 264 -23.71 -25.85 -24.65
C LYS A 264 -24.53 -27.15 -24.70
N PRO A 265 -25.63 -27.28 -23.92
CA PRO A 265 -26.54 -28.40 -24.10
C PRO A 265 -27.11 -28.42 -25.53
#